data_AF-A0A222XBS7-F1
#
_entry.id   AF-A0A222XBS7-F1
#
_cell.length_a   1.000
_cell.length_b   1.000
_cell.length_c   1.000
_cell.angle_alpha   90.00
_cell.angle_beta   90.00
_cell.angle_gamma   90.00
#
_symmetry.space_group_name_H-M   'P 1'
#
loop_
_entity.id
_entity.type
_entity.pdbx_description
1 polymer ?
#
loop_
_entity_poly.entity_id
_entity_poly.type
_entity_poly.pdbx_seq_one_letter_code
_entity_poly.pdbx_strand_id
1 'polypeptide(L)'
;MANAPLVFAAVVQANSALFDPAEATWAPAVLLYTTDPAHIRDGEWLRQVADRCAALRERRTGDRREDGLGFLLNEEESTFDIEVPPTLTGGVTAKILTTYLSPGTLPGGAIPAHRILAGLAWEKELVLLPKTYY
;
A
#
# COMPACT_ATOMS: atom_id res chain seq x y z
N MET A 1 5.53 25.62 -4.82
CA MET A 1 5.64 24.45 -5.69
C MET A 1 5.67 23.23 -4.78
N ALA A 2 4.56 22.50 -4.66
CA ALA A 2 4.55 21.26 -3.90
C ALA A 2 5.25 20.21 -4.77
N ASN A 3 6.45 19.80 -4.36
CA ASN A 3 7.23 18.80 -5.06
C ASN A 3 6.73 17.43 -4.55
N ALA A 4 5.95 16.71 -5.35
CA ALA A 4 5.47 15.38 -4.98
C ALA A 4 6.57 14.35 -5.26
N PRO A 5 7.23 13.76 -4.24
CA PRO A 5 8.30 12.81 -4.50
C PRO A 5 7.75 11.54 -5.16
N LEU A 6 8.54 10.99 -6.08
CA LEU A 6 8.35 9.65 -6.61
C LEU A 6 8.69 8.63 -5.51
N VAL A 7 7.68 7.87 -5.11
CA VAL A 7 7.72 6.84 -4.07
C VAL A 7 7.42 5.46 -4.65
N PHE A 8 7.91 4.43 -3.97
CA PHE A 8 7.39 3.08 -4.10
C PHE A 8 6.32 2.83 -3.04
N ALA A 9 5.29 2.09 -3.41
CA ALA A 9 4.19 1.67 -2.57
C ALA A 9 4.06 0.15 -2.64
N ALA A 10 4.06 -0.52 -1.48
CA ALA A 10 3.81 -1.95 -1.38
C ALA A 10 2.32 -2.25 -1.24
N VAL A 11 1.86 -3.29 -1.94
CA VAL A 11 0.50 -3.81 -1.80
C VAL A 11 0.44 -4.70 -0.57
N VAL A 12 -0.30 -4.26 0.44
CA VAL A 12 -0.57 -5.00 1.69
C VAL A 12 -1.69 -6.01 1.47
N GLN A 13 -2.76 -5.56 0.82
CA GLN A 13 -3.94 -6.36 0.47
C GLN A 13 -4.53 -5.82 -0.83
N ALA A 14 -5.11 -6.69 -1.64
CA ALA A 14 -5.81 -6.28 -2.86
C ALA A 14 -6.89 -7.30 -3.18
N ASN A 15 -7.98 -6.83 -3.79
CA ASN A 15 -8.97 -7.73 -4.38
C ASN A 15 -8.33 -8.60 -5.48
N SER A 16 -8.75 -9.86 -5.59
CA SER A 16 -8.21 -10.82 -6.56
C SER A 16 -8.34 -10.36 -8.02
N ALA A 17 -9.37 -9.56 -8.36
CA ALA A 17 -9.55 -9.00 -9.69
C ALA A 17 -8.36 -8.12 -10.13
N LEU A 18 -7.61 -7.54 -9.19
CA LEU A 18 -6.44 -6.71 -9.49
C LEU A 18 -5.21 -7.52 -9.95
N PHE A 19 -5.27 -8.85 -9.87
CA PHE A 19 -4.21 -9.75 -10.33
C PHE A 19 -4.52 -10.41 -11.68
N ASP A 20 -5.73 -10.24 -12.21
CA ASP A 20 -6.13 -10.78 -13.52
C ASP A 20 -6.19 -9.64 -14.55
N PRO A 21 -5.34 -9.66 -15.60
CA PRO A 21 -5.35 -8.64 -16.64
C PRO A 21 -6.59 -8.69 -17.56
N ALA A 22 -7.40 -9.76 -17.49
CA ALA A 22 -8.67 -9.84 -18.19
C ALA A 22 -9.79 -9.06 -17.47
N GLU A 23 -9.61 -8.77 -16.18
CA GLU A 23 -10.55 -7.97 -15.40
C GLU A 23 -10.36 -6.48 -15.70
N ALA A 24 -11.46 -5.72 -15.74
CA ALA A 24 -11.43 -4.27 -15.97
C ALA A 24 -12.08 -3.47 -14.83
N THR A 25 -12.58 -4.18 -13.83
CA THR A 25 -13.39 -3.60 -12.75
C THR A 25 -12.52 -2.83 -11.77
N TRP A 26 -13.01 -1.68 -11.31
CA TRP A 26 -12.38 -0.97 -10.19
C TRP A 26 -12.57 -1.76 -8.91
N ALA A 27 -11.47 -2.07 -8.23
CA ALA A 27 -11.47 -2.88 -7.03
C ALA A 27 -10.53 -2.31 -5.97
N PRO A 28 -10.79 -2.56 -4.68
CA PRO A 28 -10.01 -1.99 -3.59
C PRO A 28 -8.63 -2.65 -3.46
N ALA A 29 -7.65 -1.83 -3.08
CA ALA A 29 -6.31 -2.22 -2.67
C ALA A 29 -5.86 -1.38 -1.48
N VAL A 30 -5.13 -2.02 -0.57
CA VAL A 30 -4.45 -1.37 0.55
C VAL A 30 -2.98 -1.24 0.22
N LEU A 31 -2.49 -0.01 0.19
CA LEU A 31 -1.13 0.34 -0.16
C LEU A 31 -0.39 0.91 1.04
N LEU A 32 0.90 0.62 1.14
CA LEU A 32 1.82 1.14 2.14
C LEU A 32 2.98 1.85 1.47
N TYR A 33 3.28 3.07 1.88
CA TYR A 33 4.40 3.86 1.35
C TYR A 33 5.02 4.74 2.43
N THR A 34 6.21 5.27 2.15
CA THR A 34 6.88 6.26 2.99
C THR A 34 7.46 7.37 2.12
N THR A 35 7.62 8.56 2.71
CA THR A 35 8.37 9.68 2.13
C THR A 35 9.75 9.84 2.77
N ASP A 36 10.14 8.94 3.69
CA ASP A 36 11.47 8.92 4.30
C ASP A 36 12.54 8.67 3.21
N PRO A 37 13.50 9.59 3.01
CA PRO A 37 14.49 9.49 1.94
C PRO A 37 15.30 8.19 1.92
N ALA A 38 15.51 7.53 3.07
CA ALA A 38 16.27 6.29 3.15
C ALA A 38 15.48 5.08 2.61
N HIS A 39 14.14 5.13 2.69
CA HIS A 39 13.26 4.00 2.35
C HIS A 39 12.23 4.30 1.24
N ILE A 40 12.21 5.53 0.71
CA ILE A 40 11.22 6.02 -0.26
C ILE A 40 11.11 5.18 -1.54
N ARG A 41 12.18 4.45 -1.89
CA ARG A 41 12.23 3.51 -3.03
C ARG A 41 12.84 2.16 -2.64
N ASP A 42 12.85 1.85 -1.35
CA ASP A 42 13.32 0.56 -0.85
C ASP A 42 12.18 -0.47 -0.92
N GLY A 43 12.06 -1.12 -2.08
CA GLY A 43 11.00 -2.10 -2.33
C GLY A 43 11.08 -3.34 -1.44
N GLU A 44 12.27 -3.69 -0.94
CA GLU A 44 12.44 -4.83 -0.04
C GLU A 44 11.91 -4.48 1.35
N TRP A 45 12.33 -3.35 1.91
CA TRP A 45 11.83 -2.87 3.20
C TRP A 45 10.31 -2.67 3.19
N LEU A 46 9.78 -2.04 2.14
CA LEU A 46 8.34 -1.80 1.99
C LEU A 46 7.54 -3.12 2.00
N ARG A 47 8.03 -4.15 1.30
CA ARG A 47 7.42 -5.49 1.33
C ARG A 47 7.47 -6.11 2.71
N GLN A 48 8.60 -6.03 3.41
CA GLN A 48 8.73 -6.60 4.76
C GLN A 48 7.78 -5.91 5.75
N VAL A 49 7.57 -4.59 5.63
CA VAL A 49 6.57 -3.88 6.44
C VAL A 49 5.15 -4.30 6.02
N ALA A 50 4.86 -4.37 4.71
CA ALA A 50 3.56 -4.79 4.21
C ALA A 50 3.17 -6.20 4.69
N ASP A 51 4.10 -7.16 4.66
CA ASP A 51 3.88 -8.52 5.13
C ASP A 51 3.62 -8.56 6.65
N ARG A 52 4.33 -7.72 7.43
CA ARG A 52 4.05 -7.56 8.87
C ARG A 52 2.66 -6.99 9.13
N CYS A 53 2.23 -5.98 8.36
CA CYS A 53 0.87 -5.43 8.45
C CYS A 53 -0.18 -6.48 8.09
N ALA A 54 0.01 -7.21 7.00
CA ALA A 54 -0.92 -8.26 6.56
C ALA A 54 -1.09 -9.36 7.62
N ALA A 55 -0.01 -9.74 8.32
CA ALA A 55 -0.05 -10.73 9.39
C ALA A 55 -0.90 -10.31 10.60
N LEU A 56 -1.19 -9.01 10.79
CA LEU A 56 -2.05 -8.52 11.89
C LEU A 56 -3.52 -8.92 11.72
N ARG A 57 -3.93 -9.33 10.51
CA ARG A 57 -5.29 -9.86 10.28
C ARG A 57 -5.53 -11.17 11.01
N GLU A 58 -4.48 -11.96 11.19
CA GLU A 58 -4.55 -13.32 11.71
C GLU A 58 -4.25 -13.43 13.20
N ARG A 59 -3.72 -12.36 13.82
CA ARG A 59 -3.29 -12.39 15.22
C ARG A 59 -3.52 -11.08 15.95
N ARG A 60 -3.76 -11.20 17.25
CA ARG A 60 -3.64 -10.09 18.19
C ARG A 60 -2.21 -9.99 18.71
N THR A 61 -1.75 -8.77 18.87
CA THR A 61 -0.39 -8.44 19.33
C THR A 61 -0.40 -7.89 20.75
N GLY A 62 -1.54 -7.39 21.22
CA GLY A 62 -1.68 -6.69 22.49
C GLY A 62 -1.29 -5.21 22.41
N ASP A 63 -0.70 -4.77 21.30
CA ASP A 63 -0.53 -3.35 21.00
C ASP A 63 -1.83 -2.80 20.40
N ARG A 64 -2.39 -1.76 21.02
CA ARG A 64 -3.68 -1.18 20.62
C ARG A 64 -3.66 -0.63 19.19
N ARG A 65 -2.52 -0.09 18.71
CA ARG A 65 -2.40 0.48 17.37
C ARG A 65 -2.29 -0.63 16.33
N GLU A 66 -1.48 -1.65 16.58
CA GLU A 66 -1.38 -2.82 15.69
C GLU A 66 -2.71 -3.57 15.63
N ASP A 67 -3.34 -3.82 16.78
CA ASP A 67 -4.63 -4.51 16.85
C ASP A 67 -5.76 -3.71 16.18
N GLY A 68 -5.67 -2.37 16.21
CA GLY A 68 -6.57 -1.47 15.48
C GLY A 68 -6.36 -1.54 13.97
N LEU A 69 -5.10 -1.57 13.51
CA LEU A 69 -4.79 -1.75 12.09
C LEU A 69 -5.23 -3.13 11.58
N GLY A 70 -4.99 -4.19 12.35
CA GLY A 70 -5.45 -5.55 12.02
C GLY A 70 -6.98 -5.63 11.87
N PHE A 71 -7.72 -4.91 12.72
CA PHE A 71 -9.17 -4.79 12.61
C PHE A 71 -9.59 -4.11 11.29
N LEU A 72 -9.00 -2.96 10.96
CA LEU A 72 -9.28 -2.24 9.71
C LEU A 72 -8.99 -3.08 8.46
N LEU A 73 -7.89 -3.84 8.48
CA LEU A 73 -7.51 -4.73 7.37
C LEU A 73 -8.45 -5.93 7.21
N ASN A 74 -9.14 -6.33 8.28
CA ASN A 74 -10.09 -7.44 8.22
C ASN A 74 -11.49 -7.03 7.76
N GLU A 75 -11.81 -5.73 7.84
CA GLU A 75 -13.07 -5.21 7.32
C GLU A 75 -12.95 -4.87 5.83
N GLU A 76 -13.57 -5.68 4.96
CA GLU A 76 -13.46 -5.53 3.51
C GLU A 76 -14.02 -4.19 2.97
N GLU A 77 -14.95 -3.57 3.70
CA GLU A 77 -15.53 -2.27 3.34
C GLU A 77 -14.81 -1.07 3.99
N SER A 78 -13.83 -1.33 4.87
CA SER A 78 -13.13 -0.25 5.57
C SER A 78 -12.29 0.56 4.58
N THR A 79 -12.53 1.87 4.55
CA THR A 79 -11.70 2.85 3.85
C THR A 79 -10.97 3.68 4.89
N PHE A 80 -9.64 3.68 4.85
CA PHE A 80 -8.81 4.38 5.82
C PHE A 80 -7.54 4.97 5.19
N ASP A 81 -6.98 5.98 5.85
CA ASP A 81 -5.66 6.56 5.60
C ASP A 81 -5.05 6.89 6.96
N ILE A 82 -4.09 6.09 7.41
CA ILE A 82 -3.47 6.21 8.74
C ILE A 82 -1.96 6.03 8.66
N GLU A 83 -1.27 6.46 9.72
CA GLU A 83 0.12 6.12 9.93
C GLU A 83 0.27 4.66 10.38
N VAL A 84 1.29 3.99 9.84
CA VAL A 84 1.64 2.63 10.23
C VAL A 84 2.22 2.66 11.65
N PRO A 85 1.82 1.74 12.55
CA PRO A 85 2.41 1.63 13.87
C PRO A 85 3.96 1.58 13.81
N PRO A 86 4.68 2.44 14.56
CA PRO A 86 6.14 2.53 14.49
C PRO A 86 6.88 1.23 14.82
N THR A 87 6.25 0.35 15.60
CA THR A 87 6.71 -1.01 15.92
C THR A 87 6.85 -1.89 14.68
N LEU A 88 6.02 -1.68 13.65
CA LEU A 88 6.07 -2.40 12.38
C LEU A 88 7.07 -1.79 11.40
N THR A 89 7.49 -0.54 11.59
CA THR A 89 8.40 0.15 10.67
C THR A 89 9.81 0.31 11.23
N GLY A 90 10.02 0.03 12.51
CA GLY A 90 11.29 0.33 13.19
C GLY A 90 11.48 1.82 13.45
N GLY A 91 10.38 2.58 13.61
CA GLY A 91 10.40 4.02 13.87
C GLY A 91 10.33 4.91 12.64
N VAL A 92 10.39 4.35 11.43
CA VAL A 92 10.24 5.11 10.18
C VAL A 92 8.78 5.51 9.98
N THR A 93 8.53 6.78 9.65
CA THR A 93 7.18 7.25 9.33
C THR A 93 6.72 6.64 8.00
N ALA A 94 5.67 5.83 8.04
CA ALA A 94 5.03 5.28 6.85
C ALA A 94 3.52 5.44 6.94
N LYS A 95 2.86 5.51 5.78
CA LYS A 95 1.41 5.58 5.67
C LYS A 95 0.86 4.31 5.04
N ILE A 96 -0.32 3.92 5.48
CA ILE A 96 -1.10 2.83 4.90
C ILE A 96 -2.51 3.36 4.61
N LEU A 97 -2.97 3.13 3.37
CA LEU A 97 -4.27 3.63 2.93
C LEU A 97 -5.00 2.65 2.03
N THR A 98 -6.31 2.81 1.96
CA THR A 98 -7.18 2.14 0.99
C THR A 98 -7.32 3.02 -0.25
N THR A 99 -7.19 2.42 -1.43
CA THR A 99 -7.46 3.06 -2.73
C THR A 99 -8.19 2.09 -3.64
N TYR A 100 -8.78 2.60 -4.72
CA TYR A 100 -9.38 1.79 -5.76
C TYR A 100 -8.48 1.82 -6.98
N LEU A 101 -8.25 0.65 -7.56
CA LEU A 101 -7.41 0.45 -8.75
C LEU A 101 -8.22 -0.25 -9.83
N SER A 102 -7.83 -0.08 -11.09
CA SER A 102 -8.33 -0.90 -12.19
C SER A 102 -7.13 -1.58 -12.83
N PRO A 103 -7.22 -2.88 -13.20
CA PRO A 103 -6.11 -3.59 -13.82
C PRO A 103 -5.57 -2.85 -15.06
N GLY A 104 -6.44 -2.21 -15.84
CA GLY A 104 -6.07 -1.42 -17.03
C GLY A 104 -5.17 -0.20 -16.76
N THR A 105 -5.12 0.32 -15.53
CA THR A 105 -4.23 1.44 -15.18
C THR A 105 -2.85 0.97 -14.68
N LEU A 106 -2.73 -0.31 -14.34
CA LEU A 106 -1.52 -0.90 -13.77
C LEU A 106 -0.50 -1.33 -14.84
N PRO A 107 0.80 -1.34 -14.51
CA PRO A 107 1.82 -1.91 -15.38
C PRO A 107 1.53 -3.38 -15.69
N GLY A 108 1.57 -3.75 -16.96
CA GLY A 108 1.24 -5.13 -17.39
C GLY A 108 -0.23 -5.52 -17.23
N GLY A 109 -1.11 -4.59 -16.83
CA GLY A 109 -2.53 -4.86 -16.69
C GLY A 109 -2.90 -5.53 -15.36
N ALA A 110 -1.99 -5.67 -14.40
CA ALA A 110 -2.25 -6.33 -13.12
C ALA A 110 -1.26 -5.85 -12.04
N ILE A 111 -1.54 -6.13 -10.77
CA ILE A 111 -0.57 -5.93 -9.70
C ILE A 111 0.64 -6.85 -9.97
N PRO A 112 1.87 -6.31 -10.01
CA PRO A 112 3.05 -7.11 -10.29
C PRO A 112 3.31 -8.13 -9.17
N ALA A 113 3.96 -9.25 -9.49
CA ALA A 113 4.22 -10.33 -8.54
C ALA A 113 5.04 -9.88 -7.30
N HIS A 114 5.92 -8.89 -7.48
CA HIS A 114 6.68 -8.30 -6.38
C HIS A 114 5.86 -7.31 -5.53
N ARG A 115 4.57 -7.07 -5.86
CA ARG A 115 3.63 -6.23 -5.08
C ARG A 115 4.13 -4.81 -4.82
N ILE A 116 4.96 -4.25 -5.70
CA ILE A 116 5.43 -2.86 -5.60
C ILE A 116 4.87 -2.07 -6.78
N LEU A 117 4.32 -0.90 -6.50
CA LEU A 117 3.82 0.06 -7.47
C LEU A 117 4.56 1.38 -7.25
N ALA A 118 4.89 2.09 -8.32
CA ALA A 118 5.43 3.44 -8.27
C ALA A 118 4.30 4.49 -8.32
N GLY A 119 4.46 5.58 -7.58
CA GLY A 119 3.51 6.68 -7.53
C GLY A 119 4.14 7.98 -7.05
N LEU A 120 3.37 9.06 -7.09
CA LEU A 120 3.72 10.37 -6.56
C LEU A 120 2.98 10.56 -5.24
N ALA A 121 3.72 10.80 -4.16
CA ALA A 121 3.15 11.12 -2.86
C ALA A 121 2.93 12.63 -2.74
N TRP A 122 1.68 13.03 -2.63
CA TRP A 122 1.27 14.38 -2.26
C TRP A 122 0.93 14.43 -0.77
N GLU A 123 0.75 15.63 -0.20
CA GLU A 123 0.47 15.80 1.24
C GLU A 123 -0.73 14.98 1.74
N LYS A 124 -1.70 14.69 0.87
CA LYS A 124 -2.94 13.99 1.24
C LYS A 124 -3.34 12.85 0.30
N GLU A 125 -2.51 12.52 -0.69
CA GLU A 125 -2.87 11.49 -1.67
C GLU A 125 -1.64 10.79 -2.23
N LEU A 126 -1.82 9.52 -2.59
CA LEU A 126 -0.86 8.75 -3.37
C LEU A 126 -1.44 8.57 -4.76
N VAL A 127 -0.79 9.16 -5.76
CA VAL A 127 -1.20 9.03 -7.17
C VAL A 127 -0.28 8.03 -7.84
N LEU A 128 -0.80 6.84 -8.17
CA LEU A 128 0.00 5.82 -8.85
C LEU A 128 0.35 6.25 -10.28
N LEU A 129 1.56 5.89 -10.72
CA LEU A 129 1.96 6.14 -12.09
C LEU A 129 1.15 5.26 -13.05
N PRO A 130 0.59 5.83 -14.13
CA PRO A 130 -0.14 5.04 -15.12
C PRO A 130 0.82 4.16 -15.93
N LYS A 131 0.27 3.10 -16.53
CA LYS A 131 0.97 2.14 -17.42
C LYS A 131 1.93 2.77 -18.43
N THR A 132 1.67 3.99 -18.91
CA THR A 132 2.51 4.70 -19.90
C THR A 132 3.93 5.02 -19.42
N TYR A 133 4.18 5.00 -18.10
CA TYR A 133 5.48 5.34 -17.51
C TYR A 133 6.29 4.13 -17.02
N TYR A 134 5.88 2.91 -17.39
CA TYR A 134 6.59 1.66 -17.10
C TYR A 134 7.16 1.02 -18.36
#